data_AF-A0A835AGU3-F1
#
_entry.id   AF-A0A835AGU3-F1
#
_cell.length_a   1.000
_cell.length_b   1.000
_cell.length_c   1.000
_cell.angle_alpha   90.00
_cell.angle_beta   90.00
_cell.angle_gamma   90.00
#
_symmetry.space_group_name_H-M   'P 1'
#
loop_
_entity.id
_entity.type
_entity.pdbx_description
1 polymer ?
#
loop_
_entity_poly.entity_id
_entity_poly.type
_entity_poly.pdbx_seq_one_letter_code
_entity_poly.pdbx_strand_id
1 'polypeptide(L)'
;MAPSSNNLLIALLVALAISLQPSAAFEIRIPPFPCIPGLPDIWFIPCYNATPAPPMKEITECWTPVMKMMPCAGFLTNASITEASSDCCKGFKSVPDGGAAICYCHIGNGDIAKLLPGTLNFTRLYSLPKVCHDIVGLEAYAHCDRAGVPPLTPPSPAPSSPAH
;
A
#
# COMPACT_ATOMS: atom_id res chain seq x y z
N MET A 1 -7.28 -38.17 -37.43
CA MET A 1 -5.81 -38.17 -37.50
C MET A 1 -5.30 -37.49 -36.24
N ALA A 2 -4.80 -38.26 -35.27
CA ALA A 2 -4.26 -37.71 -34.03
C ALA A 2 -2.85 -37.15 -34.28
N PRO A 3 -2.49 -35.96 -33.78
CA PRO A 3 -1.12 -35.48 -33.89
C PRO A 3 -0.18 -36.40 -33.10
N SER A 4 0.85 -36.90 -33.77
CA SER A 4 1.87 -37.78 -33.20
C SER A 4 2.55 -37.14 -31.99
N SER A 5 2.76 -37.91 -30.93
CA SER A 5 3.38 -37.49 -29.65
C SER A 5 4.72 -36.77 -29.85
N ASN A 6 5.49 -37.16 -30.89
CA ASN A 6 6.75 -36.49 -31.23
C ASN A 6 6.57 -35.05 -31.72
N ASN A 7 5.50 -34.75 -32.45
CA ASN A 7 5.25 -33.39 -32.94
C ASN A 7 4.87 -32.43 -31.80
N LEU A 8 4.25 -32.96 -30.74
CA LEU A 8 3.86 -32.20 -29.56
C LEU A 8 5.07 -31.90 -28.66
N LEU A 9 5.98 -32.87 -28.51
CA LEU A 9 7.27 -32.69 -27.85
C LEU A 9 8.17 -31.68 -28.59
N ILE A 10 8.25 -31.76 -29.92
CA ILE A 10 9.02 -30.80 -30.73
C ILE A 10 8.41 -29.40 -30.60
N ALA A 11 7.09 -29.25 -30.63
CA ALA A 11 6.43 -27.97 -30.42
C ALA A 11 6.70 -27.39 -29.01
N LEU A 12 6.71 -28.22 -27.97
CA LEU A 12 7.05 -27.79 -26.61
C LEU A 12 8.52 -27.39 -26.47
N LEU A 13 9.45 -28.12 -27.10
CA LEU A 13 10.88 -27.80 -27.06
C LEU A 13 11.19 -26.50 -27.82
N VAL A 14 10.53 -26.27 -28.95
CA VAL A 14 10.66 -25.00 -29.70
C VAL A 14 10.03 -23.84 -28.90
N ALA A 15 8.90 -24.06 -28.23
CA ALA A 15 8.29 -23.04 -27.37
C ALA A 15 9.15 -22.70 -26.15
N LEU A 16 9.84 -23.67 -25.53
CA LEU A 16 10.80 -23.43 -24.45
C LEU A 16 12.09 -22.76 -24.93
N ALA A 17 12.53 -22.99 -26.17
CA ALA A 17 13.70 -22.32 -26.73
C ALA A 17 13.41 -20.83 -27.05
N ILE A 18 12.16 -20.49 -27.40
CA ILE A 18 11.75 -19.11 -27.68
C ILE A 18 11.61 -18.26 -26.39
N SER A 19 11.54 -18.86 -25.20
CA SER A 19 11.59 -18.10 -23.93
C SER A 19 13.01 -17.87 -23.40
N LEU A 20 14.02 -18.57 -23.93
CA LEU A 20 15.44 -18.29 -23.69
C LEU A 20 16.04 -17.48 -24.85
N GLN A 21 15.41 -16.36 -25.21
CA GLN A 21 16.08 -15.34 -26.01
C GLN A 21 16.92 -14.48 -25.06
N PRO A 22 18.26 -14.44 -25.18
CA PRO A 22 19.09 -13.55 -24.40
C PRO A 22 19.00 -12.15 -25.00
N SER A 23 17.85 -11.51 -24.84
CA SER A 23 17.65 -10.08 -25.13
C SER A 23 17.40 -9.31 -23.84
N ALA A 24 18.03 -9.74 -22.75
CA ALA A 24 18.28 -8.87 -21.63
C ALA A 24 19.70 -8.34 -21.80
N ALA A 25 19.84 -7.28 -22.60
CA ALA A 25 20.61 -6.16 -22.08
C ALA A 25 19.81 -5.69 -20.86
N PHE A 26 19.98 -6.41 -19.75
CA PHE A 26 19.58 -5.96 -18.44
C PHE A 26 20.55 -4.81 -18.19
N GLU A 27 20.21 -3.64 -18.73
CA GLU A 27 20.50 -2.37 -18.07
C GLU A 27 19.93 -2.58 -16.67
N ILE A 28 20.76 -3.11 -15.77
CA ILE A 28 20.53 -3.01 -14.35
C ILE A 28 20.60 -1.50 -14.14
N ARG A 29 19.46 -0.81 -14.31
CA ARG A 29 19.24 0.48 -13.67
C ARG A 29 19.18 0.15 -12.19
N ILE A 30 20.36 -0.08 -11.61
CA ILE A 30 20.55 -0.14 -10.18
C ILE A 30 19.95 1.17 -9.68
N PRO A 31 18.83 1.15 -8.93
CA PRO A 31 18.36 2.38 -8.30
C PRO A 31 19.54 2.86 -7.46
N PRO A 32 20.02 4.10 -7.68
CA PRO A 32 21.31 4.46 -7.13
C PRO A 32 21.24 4.35 -5.60
N PHE A 33 22.24 3.70 -5.01
CA PHE A 33 22.25 3.49 -3.56
C PHE A 33 22.77 4.75 -2.86
N PRO A 34 22.29 5.08 -1.65
CA PRO A 34 22.83 6.18 -0.87
C PRO A 34 24.30 5.90 -0.50
N CYS A 35 25.20 6.87 -0.68
CA CYS A 35 26.61 6.71 -0.34
C CYS A 35 26.78 6.49 1.19
N ILE A 36 27.48 5.43 1.61
CA ILE A 36 27.80 5.14 3.03
C ILE A 36 29.08 5.90 3.41
N PRO A 37 29.07 6.78 4.43
CA PRO A 37 30.27 7.51 4.86
C PRO A 37 31.36 6.55 5.37
N GLY A 38 32.58 6.63 4.83
CA GLY A 38 33.75 5.88 5.29
C GLY A 38 34.13 4.65 4.47
N LEU A 39 33.41 4.33 3.39
CA LEU A 39 33.79 3.29 2.44
C LEU A 39 34.63 3.89 1.30
N PRO A 40 35.73 3.24 0.83
CA PRO A 40 36.48 3.69 -0.33
C PRO A 40 35.59 3.79 -1.57
N ASP A 41 35.74 4.88 -2.31
CA ASP A 41 34.96 5.19 -3.50
C ASP A 41 35.25 4.16 -4.60
N ILE A 42 34.27 3.32 -4.95
CA ILE A 42 34.39 2.31 -6.00
C ILE A 42 33.84 2.93 -7.28
N TRP A 43 34.75 3.25 -8.23
CA TRP A 43 34.46 4.00 -9.47
C TRP A 43 33.37 3.40 -10.38
N PHE A 44 32.95 2.16 -10.13
CA PHE A 44 31.96 1.43 -10.93
C PHE A 44 30.52 1.53 -10.41
N ILE A 45 30.26 2.18 -9.26
CA ILE A 45 28.91 2.29 -8.67
C ILE A 45 28.52 3.77 -8.53
N PRO A 46 27.66 4.32 -9.40
CA PRO A 46 27.15 5.67 -9.20
C PRO A 46 26.27 5.71 -7.94
N CYS A 47 26.75 6.37 -6.88
CA CYS A 47 25.97 6.69 -5.70
C CYS A 47 25.54 8.16 -5.76
N TYR A 48 24.33 8.49 -5.28
CA TYR A 48 23.94 9.88 -5.07
C TYR A 48 24.10 10.23 -3.60
N ASN A 49 24.51 11.47 -3.33
CA ASN A 49 24.32 12.06 -2.01
C ASN A 49 22.82 12.13 -1.75
N ALA A 50 22.32 11.27 -0.87
CA ALA A 50 20.94 11.34 -0.42
C ALA A 50 20.73 12.70 0.24
N THR A 51 20.08 13.61 -0.49
CA THR A 51 19.48 14.80 0.13
C THR A 51 18.65 14.28 1.30
N PRO A 52 18.83 14.81 2.53
CA PRO A 52 18.01 14.42 3.67
C PRO A 52 16.56 14.45 3.21
N ALA A 53 15.85 13.32 3.33
CA ALA A 53 14.44 13.29 2.98
C ALA A 53 13.78 14.47 3.71
N PRO A 54 13.00 15.32 3.02
CA PRO A 54 12.30 16.40 3.70
C PRO A 54 11.57 15.80 4.90
N PRO A 55 11.60 16.46 6.07
CA PRO A 55 11.04 15.90 7.28
C PRO A 55 9.62 15.46 6.98
N MET A 56 9.35 14.15 7.10
CA MET A 56 8.00 13.64 6.95
C MET A 56 7.13 14.42 7.92
N LYS A 57 6.08 15.03 7.40
CA LYS A 57 5.10 15.72 8.25
C LYS A 57 4.50 14.66 9.16
N GLU A 58 4.87 14.67 10.43
CA GLU A 58 4.30 13.73 11.38
C GLU A 58 2.80 13.99 11.48
N ILE A 59 2.03 12.94 11.23
CA ILE A 59 0.59 12.99 11.40
C ILE A 59 0.27 12.78 12.89
N THR A 60 -0.56 13.66 13.44
CA THR A 60 -0.88 13.65 14.88
C THR A 60 -2.10 12.79 15.21
N GLU A 61 -2.90 12.45 14.20
CA GLU A 61 -4.15 11.69 14.32
C GLU A 61 -4.48 10.99 12.99
N CYS A 62 -5.31 9.95 13.06
CA CYS A 62 -5.71 9.15 11.89
C CYS A 62 -7.17 9.29 11.47
N TRP A 63 -8.02 9.97 12.22
CA TRP A 63 -9.42 10.23 11.93
C TRP A 63 -9.60 10.95 10.60
N THR A 64 -8.89 12.05 10.35
CA THR A 64 -9.05 12.81 9.10
C THR A 64 -8.68 11.98 7.86
N PRO A 65 -7.53 11.25 7.85
CA PRO A 65 -7.23 10.29 6.80
C PRO A 65 -8.29 9.19 6.65
N VAL A 66 -8.75 8.58 7.75
CA VAL A 66 -9.74 7.49 7.73
C VAL A 66 -11.11 7.96 7.21
N MET A 67 -11.51 9.19 7.53
CA MET A 67 -12.76 9.83 7.06
C MET A 67 -12.84 9.95 5.54
N LYS A 68 -11.71 9.97 4.82
CA LYS A 68 -11.70 9.96 3.35
C LYS A 68 -12.42 8.73 2.77
N MET A 69 -12.53 7.64 3.54
CA MET A 69 -13.19 6.41 3.12
C MET A 69 -14.70 6.38 3.39
N MET A 70 -15.33 7.43 3.93
CA MET A 70 -16.79 7.48 4.10
C MET A 70 -17.59 7.11 2.84
N PRO A 71 -17.20 7.50 1.61
CA PRO A 71 -17.91 7.08 0.40
C PRO A 71 -17.89 5.56 0.15
N CYS A 72 -17.01 4.82 0.81
CA CYS A 72 -16.97 3.36 0.76
C CYS A 72 -18.03 2.67 1.62
N ALA A 73 -18.80 3.42 2.42
CA ALA A 73 -19.71 2.85 3.40
C ALA A 73 -20.70 1.83 2.82
N GLY A 74 -21.28 2.13 1.66
CA GLY A 74 -22.17 1.18 0.98
C GLY A 74 -21.45 -0.11 0.61
N PHE A 75 -20.28 -0.01 -0.02
CA PHE A 75 -19.47 -1.16 -0.40
C PHE A 75 -18.99 -1.96 0.82
N LEU A 76 -18.65 -1.30 1.93
CA LEU A 76 -18.11 -1.96 3.12
C LEU A 76 -19.17 -2.63 3.99
N THR A 77 -20.45 -2.28 3.85
CA THR A 77 -21.52 -2.78 4.72
C THR A 77 -22.58 -3.60 3.99
N ASN A 78 -22.76 -3.39 2.68
CA ASN A 78 -23.81 -4.03 1.90
C ASN A 78 -23.23 -5.04 0.90
N ALA A 79 -23.51 -6.32 1.12
CA ALA A 79 -23.04 -7.40 0.26
C ALA A 79 -23.59 -7.34 -1.18
N SER A 80 -24.75 -6.71 -1.39
CA SER A 80 -25.42 -6.60 -2.70
C SER A 80 -24.77 -5.59 -3.63
N ILE A 81 -24.01 -4.63 -3.11
CA ILE A 81 -23.20 -3.73 -3.94
C ILE A 81 -22.02 -4.58 -4.45
N THR A 82 -21.72 -4.61 -5.74
CA THR A 82 -20.61 -5.45 -6.26
C THR A 82 -19.35 -4.64 -6.55
N GLU A 83 -19.51 -3.33 -6.76
CA GLU A 83 -18.43 -2.42 -7.16
C GLU A 83 -18.28 -1.28 -6.16
N ALA A 84 -17.04 -0.86 -5.91
CA ALA A 84 -16.78 0.36 -5.16
C ALA A 84 -17.01 1.56 -6.08
N SER A 85 -17.64 2.61 -5.57
CA SER A 85 -17.78 3.87 -6.31
C SER A 85 -16.42 4.50 -6.61
N SER A 86 -16.36 5.34 -7.64
CA SER A 86 -15.16 6.14 -7.95
C SER A 86 -14.70 6.98 -6.75
N ASP A 87 -15.65 7.57 -6.02
CA ASP A 87 -15.36 8.36 -4.82
C ASP A 87 -14.82 7.50 -3.67
N CYS A 88 -15.32 6.27 -3.52
CA CYS A 88 -14.74 5.32 -2.56
C CYS A 88 -13.28 5.03 -2.89
N CYS A 89 -12.99 4.70 -4.15
CA CYS A 89 -11.61 4.39 -4.55
C CYS A 89 -10.67 5.59 -4.45
N LYS A 90 -11.16 6.79 -4.77
CA LYS A 90 -10.41 8.04 -4.55
C LYS A 90 -10.14 8.27 -3.05
N GLY A 91 -11.14 8.05 -2.21
CA GLY A 91 -11.02 8.13 -0.76
C GLY A 91 -9.99 7.16 -0.20
N PHE A 92 -10.07 5.89 -0.60
CA PHE A 92 -9.12 4.84 -0.23
C PHE A 92 -7.69 5.17 -0.64
N LYS A 93 -7.47 5.60 -1.90
CA LYS A 93 -6.15 5.95 -2.46
C LYS A 93 -5.50 7.17 -1.82
N SER A 94 -6.29 8.06 -1.23
CA SER A 94 -5.82 9.31 -0.64
C SER A 94 -5.56 9.21 0.86
N VAL A 95 -5.83 8.08 1.50
CA VAL A 95 -5.45 7.83 2.90
C VAL A 95 -3.95 8.07 3.14
N PRO A 96 -3.00 7.56 2.34
CA PRO A 96 -1.57 7.72 2.62
C PRO A 96 -1.03 9.13 2.37
N ASP A 97 -1.81 10.01 1.74
CA ASP A 97 -1.39 11.38 1.43
C ASP A 97 -0.95 12.12 2.70
N GLY A 98 0.13 12.88 2.57
CA GLY A 98 0.65 13.69 3.68
C GLY A 98 1.28 12.86 4.81
N GLY A 99 1.73 11.63 4.53
CA GLY A 99 2.42 10.78 5.51
C GLY A 99 1.49 9.87 6.34
N ALA A 100 0.20 9.84 6.02
CA ALA A 100 -0.82 9.10 6.77
C ALA A 100 -0.94 7.61 6.39
N ALA A 101 0.06 7.02 5.72
CA ALA A 101 0.03 5.61 5.33
C ALA A 101 -0.16 4.66 6.53
N ILE A 102 0.42 5.01 7.68
CA ILE A 102 0.27 4.27 8.94
C ILE A 102 -1.20 4.20 9.43
N CYS A 103 -2.08 5.10 8.98
CA CYS A 103 -3.50 5.06 9.33
C CYS A 103 -4.27 3.90 8.68
N TYR A 104 -3.68 3.22 7.69
CA TYR A 104 -4.23 1.93 7.23
C TYR A 104 -4.31 0.91 8.37
N CYS A 105 -3.49 1.03 9.41
CA CYS A 105 -3.61 0.18 10.60
C CYS A 105 -4.96 0.28 11.28
N HIS A 106 -5.46 1.50 11.48
CA HIS A 106 -6.81 1.71 12.02
C HIS A 106 -7.89 1.15 11.10
N ILE A 107 -7.72 1.31 9.79
CA ILE A 107 -8.64 0.77 8.81
C ILE A 107 -8.68 -0.76 8.90
N GLY A 108 -7.53 -1.42 8.81
CA GLY A 108 -7.38 -2.89 8.87
C GLY A 108 -7.84 -3.49 10.19
N ASN A 109 -7.61 -2.79 11.30
CA ASN A 109 -8.10 -3.18 12.64
C ASN A 109 -9.61 -2.96 12.81
N GLY A 110 -10.27 -2.32 11.84
CA GLY A 110 -11.72 -2.14 11.82
C GLY A 110 -12.21 -0.88 12.51
N ASP A 111 -11.35 0.05 12.90
CA ASP A 111 -11.77 1.33 13.51
C ASP A 111 -12.63 2.17 12.56
N ILE A 112 -12.47 1.98 11.24
CA ILE A 112 -13.35 2.57 10.23
C ILE A 112 -14.82 2.19 10.45
N ALA A 113 -15.14 1.09 11.15
CA ALA A 113 -16.52 0.72 11.49
C ALA A 113 -17.27 1.81 12.26
N LYS A 114 -16.55 2.69 12.99
CA LYS A 114 -17.13 3.85 13.68
C LYS A 114 -17.72 4.89 12.72
N LEU A 115 -17.31 4.86 11.45
CA LEU A 115 -17.77 5.75 10.38
C LEU A 115 -18.88 5.13 9.53
N LEU A 116 -19.19 3.85 9.74
CA LEU A 116 -20.07 3.11 8.87
C LEU A 116 -21.50 3.11 9.42
N PRO A 117 -22.51 3.19 8.55
CA PRO A 117 -23.92 3.09 8.95
C PRO A 117 -24.34 1.65 9.30
N GLY A 118 -23.43 0.67 9.20
CA GLY A 118 -23.71 -0.74 9.40
C GLY A 118 -22.44 -1.54 9.73
N THR A 119 -22.58 -2.86 9.84
CA THR A 119 -21.48 -3.75 10.20
C THR A 119 -20.42 -3.80 9.11
N LEU A 120 -19.17 -3.58 9.49
CA LEU A 120 -18.02 -3.66 8.59
C LEU A 120 -17.83 -5.10 8.08
N ASN A 121 -17.76 -5.25 6.76
CA ASN A 121 -17.38 -6.49 6.12
C ASN A 121 -15.87 -6.49 5.81
N PHE A 122 -15.08 -7.18 6.63
CA PHE A 122 -13.63 -7.25 6.48
C PHE A 122 -13.19 -7.85 5.14
N THR A 123 -13.90 -8.86 4.63
CA THR A 123 -13.59 -9.45 3.31
C THR A 123 -13.64 -8.39 2.21
N ARG A 124 -14.58 -7.45 2.31
CA ARG A 124 -14.72 -6.34 1.37
C ARG A 124 -13.69 -5.26 1.62
N LEU A 125 -13.38 -4.97 2.88
CA LEU A 125 -12.33 -4.03 3.22
C LEU A 125 -10.98 -4.44 2.59
N TYR A 126 -10.59 -5.69 2.77
CA TYR A 126 -9.33 -6.22 2.24
C TYR A 126 -9.36 -6.46 0.72
N SER A 127 -10.53 -6.40 0.07
CA SER A 127 -10.63 -6.46 -1.39
C SER A 127 -10.50 -5.09 -2.07
N LEU A 128 -10.55 -3.98 -1.31
CA LEU A 128 -10.45 -2.63 -1.86
C LEU A 128 -9.20 -2.38 -2.71
N PRO A 129 -7.97 -2.80 -2.35
CA PRO A 129 -6.82 -2.61 -3.23
C PRO A 129 -7.04 -3.20 -4.62
N LYS A 130 -7.62 -4.40 -4.68
CA LYS A 130 -7.94 -5.08 -5.94
C LYS A 130 -9.04 -4.35 -6.70
N VAL A 131 -10.15 -4.02 -6.04
CA VAL A 131 -11.32 -3.38 -6.67
C VAL A 131 -11.00 -1.97 -7.15
N CYS A 132 -10.17 -1.24 -6.42
CA CYS A 132 -9.76 0.13 -6.75
C CYS A 132 -8.53 0.19 -7.64
N HIS A 133 -7.97 -0.94 -8.08
CA HIS A 133 -6.74 -1.01 -8.86
C HIS A 133 -5.63 -0.17 -8.23
N ASP A 134 -5.36 -0.45 -6.96
CA ASP A 134 -4.33 0.21 -6.17
C ASP A 134 -3.29 -0.80 -5.70
N ILE A 135 -2.03 -0.35 -5.63
CA ILE A 135 -0.90 -1.18 -5.19
C ILE A 135 -0.69 -1.05 -3.68
N VAL A 136 -1.71 -0.60 -2.95
CA VAL A 136 -1.71 -0.65 -1.48
C VAL A 136 -1.74 -2.12 -1.07
N GLY A 137 -0.54 -2.67 -0.92
CA GLY A 137 -0.31 -4.06 -0.55
C GLY A 137 -0.49 -4.29 0.94
N LEU A 138 -0.45 -5.56 1.32
CA LEU A 138 -0.38 -5.98 2.74
C LEU A 138 0.77 -5.27 3.49
N GLU A 139 1.81 -4.81 2.79
CA GLU A 139 2.92 -4.04 3.34
C GLU A 139 2.49 -2.75 4.05
N ALA A 140 1.42 -2.08 3.60
CA ALA A 140 0.88 -0.91 4.30
C ALA A 140 0.37 -1.25 5.71
N TYR A 141 0.04 -2.53 5.96
CA TYR A 141 -0.40 -3.06 7.24
C TYR A 141 0.73 -3.77 8.01
N ALA A 142 1.85 -4.10 7.36
CA ALA A 142 2.95 -4.86 7.96
C ALA A 142 3.72 -4.10 9.06
N HIS A 143 3.40 -2.82 9.28
CA HIS A 143 4.04 -1.96 10.27
C HIS A 143 3.11 -1.57 11.42
N CYS A 144 1.90 -2.13 11.48
CA CYS A 144 0.91 -1.81 12.49
C CYS A 144 1.29 -2.24 13.91
N ASP A 145 2.21 -3.19 14.05
CA ASP A 145 2.71 -3.66 15.35
C ASP A 145 3.84 -2.78 15.90
N ARG A 146 4.25 -1.73 15.19
CA ARG A 146 5.26 -0.77 15.67
C ARG A 146 4.60 0.28 16.56
N ALA A 147 5.28 0.70 17.62
CA ALA A 147 4.80 1.62 18.67
C ALA A 147 4.54 3.08 18.21
N GLY A 148 4.21 3.32 16.94
CA GLY A 148 4.11 4.64 16.33
C GLY A 148 2.85 4.88 15.52
N VAL A 149 1.79 4.08 15.68
CA VAL A 149 0.48 4.38 15.06
C VAL A 149 -0.14 5.55 15.84
N PRO A 150 -0.35 6.73 15.22
CA PRO A 150 -0.99 7.86 15.88
C PRO A 150 -2.41 7.51 16.28
N PRO A 151 -2.97 8.11 17.34
CA PRO A 151 -4.32 7.79 17.79
C PRO A 151 -5.33 8.09 16.69
N LEU A 152 -6.46 7.39 16.71
CA LEU A 152 -7.53 7.64 15.75
C LEU A 152 -8.00 9.10 15.85
N THR A 153 -8.48 9.56 17.01
CA THR A 153 -8.82 10.97 17.23
C THR A 153 -7.75 11.65 18.09
N PRO A 154 -7.60 12.99 18.00
CA PRO A 154 -6.74 13.73 18.92
C PRO A 154 -7.12 13.43 20.39
N PRO A 155 -6.14 13.34 21.31
CA PRO A 155 -6.44 13.26 22.73
C PRO A 155 -7.25 14.49 23.14
N SER A 156 -8.29 14.28 23.96
CA SER A 156 -9.05 15.38 24.54
C SER A 156 -8.11 16.28 25.36
N PRO A 157 -8.23 17.62 25.30
CA PRO A 157 -7.46 18.49 26.18
C PRO A 157 -7.69 18.07 27.64
N ALA A 158 -6.62 18.01 28.43
CA ALA A 158 -6.73 17.71 29.84
C ALA A 158 -7.69 18.72 30.51
N PRO A 159 -8.58 18.28 31.42
CA PRO A 159 -9.45 19.20 32.13
C PRO A 159 -8.58 20.23 32.87
N SER A 160 -8.84 21.51 32.62
CA SER A 160 -8.19 22.62 33.33
C SER A 160 -8.42 22.41 34.82
N SER A 161 -7.37 22.09 35.59
CA SER A 161 -7.47 22.09 37.05
C SER A 161 -7.96 23.45 37.52
N PRO A 162 -8.96 23.52 38.42
CA PRO A 162 -9.33 24.78 39.04
C PRO A 162 -8.13 25.31 39.81
N ALA A 163 -7.74 26.56 39.55
CA ALA A 163 -6.81 27.27 40.41
C ALA A 163 -7.45 27.39 41.80
N HIS A 164 -6.80 26.81 42.81
CA HIS A 164 -7.10 27.01 44.22
C HIS A 164 -6.28 28.19 44.75
#